data_AF-A0A1J8QG92-F1
#
_entry.id   AF-A0A1J8QG92-F1
#
_cell.length_a   1.000
_cell.length_b   1.000
_cell.length_c   1.000
_cell.angle_alpha   90.00
_cell.angle_beta   90.00
_cell.angle_gamma   90.00
#
_symmetry.space_group_name_H-M   'P 1'
#
loop_
_entity.id
_entity.type
_entity.pdbx_description
1 polymer ?
#
loop_
_entity_poly.entity_id
_entity_poly.type
_entity_poly.pdbx_seq_one_letter_code
_entity_poly.pdbx_strand_id
1 'polypeptide(L)'
;YDHDRGYSIIRELYFEDGGATVRRLLREGGEDMHPLTEWVISPPYVKDHDAAQVWKLISYTAIWNLLDYPGAVFPTGLFADPSIDVYQEPLCPMSAADKQNISLYDAAVFTGAPVSLQTISRRFNDGLVLAAQDVIERIIKS
;
A
#
# COMPACT_ATOMS: atom_id res chain seq x y z
N TYR A 1 8.12 -10.32 -13.91
CA TYR A 1 7.74 -9.54 -12.71
C TYR A 1 8.78 -9.81 -11.63
N ASP A 2 9.25 -8.78 -10.95
CA ASP A 2 10.26 -8.89 -9.88
C ASP A 2 9.56 -9.17 -8.54
N HIS A 3 9.23 -10.44 -8.31
CA HIS A 3 8.51 -10.89 -7.12
C HIS A 3 9.29 -10.61 -5.83
N ASP A 4 10.62 -10.62 -5.88
CA ASP A 4 11.49 -10.39 -4.73
C ASP A 4 11.39 -8.94 -4.25
N ARG A 5 11.37 -7.98 -5.17
CA ARG A 5 11.15 -6.56 -4.86
C ARG A 5 9.74 -6.30 -4.34
N GLY A 6 8.72 -6.94 -4.90
CA GLY A 6 7.35 -6.84 -4.37
C GLY A 6 7.28 -7.34 -2.92
N TYR A 7 7.93 -8.46 -2.64
CA TYR A 7 7.97 -9.07 -1.32
C TYR A 7 8.71 -8.21 -0.28
N SER A 8 9.79 -7.52 -0.67
CA SER A 8 10.49 -6.61 0.23
C SER A 8 9.63 -5.41 0.65
N ILE A 9 8.90 -4.81 -0.30
CA ILE A 9 8.01 -3.67 -0.02
C ILE A 9 6.87 -4.08 0.92
N ILE A 10 6.24 -5.24 0.65
CA ILE A 10 5.14 -5.73 1.50
C ILE A 10 5.62 -5.94 2.94
N ARG A 11 6.80 -6.51 3.15
CA ARG A 11 7.32 -6.71 4.51
C ARG A 11 7.61 -5.42 5.24
N GLU A 12 8.13 -4.41 4.54
CA GLU A 12 8.36 -3.07 5.10
C GLU A 12 7.06 -2.43 5.59
N LEU A 13 5.96 -2.63 4.86
CA LEU A 13 4.62 -2.16 5.26
C LEU A 13 4.01 -2.91 6.46
N TYR A 14 4.35 -4.18 6.67
CA TYR A 14 3.83 -4.97 7.78
C TYR A 14 4.65 -4.82 9.07
N PHE A 15 5.96 -4.55 8.95
CA PHE A 15 6.89 -4.43 10.07
C PHE A 15 7.63 -3.09 10.01
N GLU A 16 6.85 -2.02 10.10
CA GLU A 16 7.30 -0.63 10.00
C GLU A 16 8.35 -0.23 11.05
N ASP A 17 8.42 -0.96 12.18
CA ASP A 17 9.38 -0.74 13.27
C ASP A 17 10.57 -1.71 13.21
N GLY A 18 10.80 -2.36 12.06
CA GLY A 18 11.86 -3.36 11.90
C GLY A 18 11.68 -4.60 12.79
N GLY A 19 10.46 -4.85 13.29
CA GLY A 19 10.15 -5.91 14.24
C GLY A 19 10.54 -5.60 15.68
N ALA A 20 10.85 -4.35 16.02
CA ALA A 20 11.24 -3.94 17.37
C ALA A 20 10.16 -4.30 18.41
N THR A 21 8.88 -4.08 18.09
CA THR A 21 7.75 -4.43 18.96
C THR A 21 7.65 -5.93 19.16
N VAL A 22 7.78 -6.73 18.10
CA VAL A 22 7.76 -8.20 18.20
C VAL A 22 8.87 -8.70 19.11
N ARG A 23 10.11 -8.20 18.92
CA ARG A 23 11.27 -8.58 19.74
C ARG A 23 11.11 -8.16 21.21
N ARG A 24 10.52 -6.99 21.47
CA ARG A 24 10.23 -6.51 22.83
C ARG A 24 9.20 -7.39 23.52
N LEU A 25 8.08 -7.67 22.87
CA LEU A 25 6.97 -8.44 23.45
C LEU A 25 7.38 -9.87 23.78
N LEU A 26 8.12 -10.54 22.89
CA LEU A 26 8.63 -11.90 23.16
C LEU A 26 9.57 -11.92 24.37
N ARG A 27 10.46 -10.92 24.48
CA ARG A 27 11.35 -10.78 25.64
C ARG A 27 10.60 -10.54 26.94
N GLU A 28 9.57 -9.69 26.92
CA GLU A 28 8.71 -9.41 28.08
C GLU A 28 7.87 -10.62 28.49
N GLY A 29 7.41 -11.41 27.52
CA GLY A 29 6.67 -12.64 27.73
C GLY A 29 7.52 -13.85 28.12
N GLY A 30 8.85 -13.76 28.00
CA GLY A 30 9.76 -14.89 28.22
C GLY A 30 9.67 -15.98 27.14
N GLU A 31 9.20 -15.63 25.94
CA GLU A 31 9.09 -16.53 24.80
C GLU A 31 10.29 -16.36 23.85
N ASP A 32 10.78 -17.48 23.32
CA ASP A 32 11.84 -17.47 22.31
C ASP A 32 11.29 -17.11 20.93
N MET A 33 12.07 -16.37 20.15
CA MET A 33 11.75 -16.09 18.76
C MET A 33 11.84 -17.37 17.93
N HIS A 34 10.75 -17.73 17.25
CA HIS A 34 10.80 -18.85 16.30
C HIS A 34 11.55 -18.47 15.01
N PRO A 35 12.26 -19.43 14.36
CA PRO A 35 13.07 -19.15 13.18
C PRO A 35 12.31 -18.49 12.02
N LEU A 36 11.03 -18.83 11.81
CA LEU A 36 10.21 -18.21 10.77
C LEU A 36 9.84 -16.77 11.08
N THR A 37 9.57 -16.46 12.35
CA THR A 37 9.31 -15.09 12.80
C THR A 37 10.58 -14.26 12.63
N GLU A 38 11.73 -14.78 13.07
CA GLU A 38 13.02 -14.11 12.88
C GLU A 38 13.32 -13.86 11.39
N TRP A 39 13.09 -14.84 10.53
CA TRP A 39 13.27 -14.70 9.08
C TRP A 39 12.34 -13.66 8.45
N VAL A 40 11.12 -13.50 8.99
CA VAL A 40 10.15 -12.51 8.51
C VAL A 40 10.54 -11.07 8.87
N ILE A 41 11.04 -10.85 10.09
CA ILE A 41 11.30 -9.51 10.64
C ILE A 41 12.78 -9.09 10.62
N SER A 42 13.62 -9.74 9.82
CA SER A 42 15.05 -9.45 9.76
C SER A 42 15.47 -8.72 8.48
N PRO A 43 16.54 -7.89 8.53
CA PRO A 43 17.09 -7.21 7.37
C PRO A 43 17.46 -8.18 6.22
N PRO A 44 17.51 -7.70 4.96
CA PRO A 44 17.31 -6.31 4.53
C PRO A 44 15.83 -5.91 4.31
N TYR A 45 14.88 -6.79 4.63
CA TYR A 45 13.48 -6.65 4.19
C TYR A 45 12.57 -5.84 5.11
N VAL A 46 13.09 -5.41 6.27
CA VAL A 46 12.37 -4.55 7.20
C VAL A 46 13.30 -3.43 7.67
N LYS A 47 12.71 -2.29 8.02
CA LYS A 47 13.42 -1.10 8.46
C LYS A 47 12.67 -0.48 9.63
N ASP A 48 13.41 0.09 10.57
CA ASP A 48 12.85 0.89 11.66
C ASP A 48 12.53 2.30 11.12
N HIS A 49 11.27 2.51 10.80
CA HIS A 49 10.75 3.77 10.27
C HIS A 49 10.34 4.71 11.40
N ASP A 50 10.73 5.97 11.27
CA ASP A 50 10.08 7.02 12.05
C ASP A 50 8.64 7.25 11.56
N ALA A 51 7.83 7.92 12.38
CA ALA A 51 6.42 8.18 12.04
C ALA A 51 6.25 8.89 10.68
N ALA A 52 7.14 9.82 10.33
CA ALA A 52 7.03 10.54 9.05
C ALA A 52 7.34 9.62 7.86
N GLN A 53 8.24 8.65 8.02
CA GLN A 53 8.52 7.63 7.01
C GLN A 53 7.35 6.67 6.85
N VAL A 54 6.74 6.22 7.95
CA VAL A 54 5.51 5.41 7.91
C VAL A 54 4.41 6.14 7.17
N TRP A 55 4.14 7.41 7.51
CA TRP A 55 3.11 8.20 6.84
C TRP A 55 3.34 8.33 5.33
N LYS A 56 4.59 8.35 4.85
CA LYS A 56 4.88 8.32 3.41
C LYS A 56 4.47 7.02 2.74
N LEU A 57 4.53 5.89 3.45
CA LEU A 57 4.19 4.57 2.93
C LEU A 57 2.68 4.33 2.91
N ILE A 58 1.96 4.74 3.97
CA ILE A 58 0.55 4.33 4.18
C ILE A 58 -0.48 5.47 4.02
N SER A 59 -0.05 6.68 3.66
CA SER A 59 -0.94 7.87 3.64
C SER A 59 -2.27 7.70 2.92
N TYR A 60 -2.29 7.03 1.76
CA TYR A 60 -3.50 6.83 0.96
C TYR A 60 -4.55 5.93 1.63
N THR A 61 -4.17 5.11 2.61
CA THR A 61 -5.06 4.13 3.26
C THR A 61 -5.23 4.39 4.76
N ALA A 62 -4.19 4.87 5.45
CA ALA A 62 -4.19 5.04 6.90
C ALA A 62 -5.18 6.09 7.41
N ILE A 63 -5.49 7.11 6.61
CA ILE A 63 -6.48 8.12 6.97
C ILE A 63 -7.88 7.51 7.20
N TRP A 64 -8.22 6.43 6.49
CA TRP A 64 -9.51 5.75 6.65
C TRP A 64 -9.58 4.93 7.93
N ASN A 65 -8.46 4.37 8.39
CA ASN A 65 -8.36 3.73 9.69
C ASN A 65 -8.56 4.74 10.82
N LEU A 66 -7.94 5.94 10.71
CA LEU A 66 -8.11 7.01 11.69
C LEU A 66 -9.58 7.46 11.80
N LEU A 67 -10.29 7.53 10.67
CA LEU A 67 -11.69 7.97 10.61
C LEU A 67 -12.69 6.84 10.96
N ASP A 68 -12.23 5.61 11.13
CA ASP A 68 -13.07 4.40 11.26
C ASP A 68 -14.07 4.27 10.09
N TYR A 69 -13.55 4.43 8.87
CA TYR A 69 -14.34 4.40 7.64
C TYR A 69 -14.16 3.07 6.91
N PRO A 70 -15.26 2.37 6.55
CA PRO A 70 -15.16 1.14 5.80
C PRO A 70 -14.62 1.42 4.40
N GLY A 71 -13.81 0.49 3.90
CA GLY A 71 -13.23 0.56 2.57
C GLY A 71 -13.06 -0.82 1.93
N ALA A 72 -13.18 -0.88 0.62
CA ALA A 72 -12.93 -2.09 -0.17
C ALA A 72 -12.04 -1.77 -1.38
N VAL A 73 -11.10 -2.67 -1.67
CA VAL A 73 -10.18 -2.56 -2.81
C VAL A 73 -10.47 -3.71 -3.76
N PHE A 74 -10.58 -3.40 -5.05
CA PHE A 74 -10.82 -4.39 -6.10
C PHE A 74 -9.95 -4.10 -7.34
N PRO A 75 -9.54 -5.15 -8.07
CA PRO A 75 -8.82 -4.99 -9.32
C PRO A 75 -9.77 -4.49 -10.41
N THR A 76 -9.33 -3.48 -11.16
CA THR A 76 -10.13 -2.92 -12.25
C THR A 76 -10.12 -3.81 -13.50
N GLY A 77 -9.11 -4.67 -13.63
CA GLY A 77 -8.80 -5.39 -14.87
C GLY A 77 -7.95 -4.56 -15.84
N LEU A 78 -7.62 -3.32 -15.49
CA LEU A 78 -6.66 -2.51 -16.21
C LEU A 78 -5.25 -2.81 -15.71
N PHE A 79 -4.29 -2.69 -16.63
CA PHE A 79 -2.88 -2.87 -16.36
C PHE A 79 -2.13 -1.64 -16.86
N ALA A 80 -1.09 -1.25 -16.14
CA ALA A 80 -0.24 -0.13 -16.55
C ALA A 80 0.41 -0.42 -17.91
N ASP A 81 0.31 0.55 -18.82
CA ASP A 81 0.79 0.49 -20.20
C ASP A 81 1.50 1.81 -20.55
N PRO A 82 2.82 1.76 -20.81
CA PRO A 82 3.62 2.96 -21.12
C PRO A 82 3.15 3.76 -22.34
N SER A 83 2.37 3.15 -23.24
CA SER A 83 1.87 3.83 -24.44
C SER A 83 0.71 4.78 -24.14
N ILE A 84 -0.03 4.54 -23.05
CA ILE A 84 -1.17 5.35 -22.63
C ILE A 84 -0.91 6.12 -21.33
N ASP A 85 -0.07 5.57 -20.44
CA ASP A 85 0.31 6.17 -19.16
C ASP A 85 1.41 7.23 -19.34
N VAL A 86 1.19 8.12 -20.31
CA VAL A 86 2.06 9.24 -20.63
C VAL A 86 1.55 10.48 -19.91
N TYR A 87 2.36 11.02 -19.01
CA TYR A 87 2.05 12.28 -18.34
C TYR A 87 1.87 13.39 -19.38
N GLN A 88 0.73 14.09 -19.30
CA GLN A 88 0.50 15.27 -20.12
C GLN A 88 1.19 16.47 -19.47
N GLU A 89 2.22 16.99 -20.13
CA GLU A 89 2.93 18.19 -19.68
C GLU A 89 2.12 19.48 -19.97
N PRO A 90 2.18 20.49 -19.08
CA PRO A 90 2.98 20.52 -17.87
C PRO A 90 2.31 19.78 -16.70
N LEU A 91 3.00 18.80 -16.12
CA LEU A 91 2.56 18.18 -14.88
C LEU A 91 2.88 19.15 -13.74
N CYS A 92 1.87 19.89 -13.27
CA CYS A 92 2.04 20.86 -12.19
C CYS A 92 1.73 20.19 -10.85
N PRO A 93 2.73 19.83 -10.02
CA PRO A 93 2.46 19.18 -8.76
C PRO A 93 1.72 20.15 -7.83
N MET A 94 0.66 19.66 -7.18
CA MET A 94 -0.15 20.46 -6.27
C MET A 94 0.55 20.71 -4.91
N SER A 95 1.56 19.89 -4.58
CA SER A 95 2.34 20.02 -3.34
C SER A 95 3.72 19.34 -3.47
N ALA A 96 4.57 19.51 -2.45
CA ALA A 96 5.84 18.78 -2.35
C ALA A 96 5.63 17.25 -2.23
N ALA A 97 4.59 16.81 -1.53
CA ALA A 97 4.24 15.39 -1.41
C ALA A 97 3.76 14.82 -2.76
N ASP A 98 2.97 15.59 -3.50
CA ASP A 98 2.52 15.23 -4.84
C ASP A 98 3.70 15.09 -5.80
N LYS A 99 4.64 16.05 -5.78
CA LYS A 99 5.89 15.98 -6.55
C LYS A 99 6.70 14.73 -6.22
N GLN A 100 6.76 14.35 -4.95
CA GLN A 100 7.44 13.13 -4.52
C GLN A 100 6.72 11.89 -5.08
N ASN A 101 5.40 11.79 -4.96
CA ASN A 101 4.63 10.65 -5.45
C ASN A 101 4.75 10.48 -6.97
N ILE A 102 4.66 11.58 -7.72
CA ILE A 102 4.93 11.62 -9.15
C ILE A 102 6.32 11.06 -9.47
N SER A 103 7.35 11.43 -8.68
CA SER A 103 8.73 10.96 -8.91
C SER A 103 8.96 9.48 -8.62
N LEU A 104 8.05 8.80 -7.91
CA LEU A 104 8.07 7.35 -7.73
C LEU A 104 7.57 6.61 -8.99
N TYR A 105 6.89 7.36 -9.87
CA TYR A 105 6.38 7.01 -11.20
C TYR A 105 7.42 6.54 -12.22
N ASP A 106 7.51 5.26 -12.62
CA ASP A 106 8.30 4.85 -13.80
C ASP A 106 7.50 3.90 -14.71
N ALA A 107 7.01 4.39 -15.85
CA ALA A 107 6.17 3.60 -16.74
C ALA A 107 6.81 2.26 -17.19
N ALA A 108 8.13 2.24 -17.42
CA ALA A 108 8.82 1.03 -17.85
C ALA A 108 8.92 0.00 -16.71
N VAL A 109 9.13 0.45 -15.47
CA VAL A 109 9.15 -0.43 -14.29
C VAL A 109 7.76 -0.97 -13.97
N PHE A 110 6.73 -0.15 -14.16
CA PHE A 110 5.35 -0.49 -13.82
C PHE A 110 4.58 -1.18 -14.94
N THR A 111 5.19 -1.42 -16.11
CA THR A 111 4.52 -2.07 -17.25
C THR A 111 3.88 -3.41 -16.85
N GLY A 112 2.58 -3.55 -17.12
CA GLY A 112 1.79 -4.73 -16.79
C GLY A 112 1.41 -4.86 -15.31
N ALA A 113 1.69 -3.86 -14.46
CA ALA A 113 1.24 -3.84 -13.07
C ALA A 113 -0.28 -3.67 -13.01
N PRO A 114 -0.99 -4.42 -12.14
CA PRO A 114 -2.44 -4.31 -12.02
C PRO A 114 -2.84 -2.98 -11.39
N VAL A 115 -3.86 -2.34 -11.97
CA VAL A 115 -4.48 -1.15 -11.40
C VAL A 115 -5.66 -1.58 -10.51
N SER A 116 -5.73 -1.01 -9.31
CA SER A 116 -6.83 -1.25 -8.36
C SER A 116 -7.48 0.06 -7.98
N LEU A 117 -8.74 0.00 -7.57
CA LEU A 117 -9.47 1.13 -7.00
C LEU A 117 -9.88 0.82 -5.56
N GLN A 118 -9.86 1.85 -4.72
CA GLN A 118 -10.37 1.79 -3.37
C GLN A 118 -11.67 2.58 -3.29
N THR A 119 -12.72 1.95 -2.79
CA THR A 119 -14.01 2.61 -2.46
C THR A 119 -14.10 2.77 -0.96
N ILE A 120 -14.51 3.96 -0.51
CA ILE A 120 -14.63 4.34 0.90
C ILE A 120 -16.03 4.87 1.16
N SER A 121 -16.60 4.58 2.33
CA SER A 121 -17.82 5.23 2.80
C SER A 121 -17.65 5.72 4.24
N ARG A 122 -18.67 6.41 4.77
CA ARG A 122 -18.69 6.79 6.19
C ARG A 122 -18.91 5.55 7.06
N ARG A 123 -18.49 5.65 8.32
CA ARG A 123 -18.69 4.65 9.37
C ARG A 123 -20.08 3.99 9.32
N PHE A 124 -20.12 2.66 9.48
CA PHE A 124 -21.31 1.80 9.46
C PHE A 124 -22.04 1.64 8.11
N ASN A 125 -21.39 1.98 6.99
CA ASN A 125 -21.95 1.84 5.64
C ASN A 125 -21.24 0.77 4.80
N ASP A 126 -20.79 -0.32 5.41
CA ASP A 126 -20.05 -1.40 4.76
C ASP A 126 -20.82 -1.99 3.56
N GLY A 127 -22.13 -2.19 3.70
CA GLY A 127 -22.99 -2.68 2.61
C GLY A 127 -23.06 -1.71 1.42
N LEU A 128 -22.97 -0.40 1.66
CA LEU A 128 -22.92 0.59 0.59
C LEU A 128 -21.59 0.54 -0.16
N VAL A 129 -20.48 0.32 0.56
CA VAL A 129 -19.15 0.16 -0.05
C VAL A 129 -19.15 -1.03 -1.00
N LEU A 130 -19.64 -2.18 -0.56
CA LEU A 130 -19.70 -3.39 -1.38
C LEU A 130 -20.61 -3.23 -2.60
N ALA A 131 -21.78 -2.61 -2.42
CA ALA A 131 -22.68 -2.33 -3.53
C ALA A 131 -22.09 -1.34 -4.54
N ALA A 132 -21.41 -0.29 -4.07
CA ALA A 132 -20.75 0.68 -4.93
C ALA A 132 -19.58 0.04 -5.70
N GLN A 133 -18.78 -0.81 -5.03
CA GLN A 133 -17.75 -1.59 -5.68
C GLN A 133 -18.33 -2.43 -6.84
N ASP A 134 -19.40 -3.21 -6.62
CA ASP A 134 -19.98 -4.07 -7.66
C ASP A 134 -20.40 -3.25 -8.90
N VAL A 135 -21.05 -2.11 -8.68
CA VAL A 135 -21.46 -1.21 -9.76
C VAL A 135 -20.25 -0.68 -10.54
N ILE A 136 -19.23 -0.18 -9.83
CA ILE A 136 -18.04 0.39 -10.46
C ILE A 136 -17.25 -0.69 -11.21
N GLU A 137 -17.05 -1.85 -10.60
CA GLU A 137 -16.34 -2.99 -11.21
C GLU A 137 -17.03 -3.45 -12.49
N ARG A 138 -18.36 -3.51 -12.52
CA ARG A 138 -19.14 -3.84 -13.72
C ARG A 138 -19.01 -2.81 -14.83
N ILE A 139 -18.96 -1.52 -14.50
CA ILE A 139 -18.79 -0.44 -15.48
C ILE A 139 -17.39 -0.49 -16.09
N ILE A 140 -16.37 -0.77 -15.29
CA ILE A 140 -14.99 -0.81 -15.80
C ILE A 140 -14.75 -2.04 -16.69
N LYS A 141 -15.41 -3.16 -16.37
CA LYS A 141 -15.25 -4.44 -17.11
C LYS A 141 -16.19 -4.59 -18.31
N SER A 142 -17.10 -3.65 -18.57
CA SER A 142 -18.03 -3.68 -19.71
C SER A 142 -17.39 -3.14 -20.99
#